data_AF-A0A7J3ADW5-F1
#
_entry.id   AF-A0A7J3ADW5-F1
#
_cell.length_a   1.000
_cell.length_b   1.000
_cell.length_c   1.000
_cell.angle_alpha   90.00
_cell.angle_beta   90.00
_cell.angle_gamma   90.00
#
_symmetry.space_group_name_H-M   'P 1'
#
loop_
_entity.id
_entity.type
_entity.pdbx_description
1 polymer ?
#
loop_
_entity_poly.entity_id
_entity_poly.type
_entity_poly.pdbx_seq_one_letter_code
_entity_poly.pdbx_strand_id
1 'polypeptide(L)'
;MKVIADLHIHGRYSRATSQQMSLREISRFAKVKGVNLVGTGDFTHPKWLKEIKETLVPEEGTGLYKVSGETEPYVHFMVTTEVCTIFNFENETKKVHHVILTPSVETACQINDVLKRYGDLDADGRPMLNMTAPQLVEEVMAISSANMVFPAHAWTPWFSIFGAFSGFNSVEECYQDMVKHIHALETGLSSDPPMNWRLSRLDRYTLLSNSDSHSFWPWRLGREANVFELEKISYIEVVDAVRCKDPARLKFTIETDPAYGKYHWTGHRGCNVSLSPQEAQKLGNVCPVCRRKLTKGVEQRVEELADRPADFKPENAPGFMRLLPLSEIIAAVLGVDSPSTQAVWKIYDALIGR
;
A
#
# COMPACT_ATOMS: atom_id res chain seq x y z
N MET A 1 19.43 13.21 -2.58
CA MET A 1 18.71 12.80 -3.80
C MET A 1 17.23 12.63 -3.47
N LYS A 2 16.32 13.16 -4.30
CA LYS A 2 14.87 13.00 -4.09
C LYS A 2 14.38 11.69 -4.71
N VAL A 3 13.74 10.86 -3.91
CA VAL A 3 13.13 9.58 -4.33
C VAL A 3 11.63 9.64 -4.11
N ILE A 4 10.85 9.31 -5.13
CA ILE A 4 9.40 9.14 -5.06
C ILE A 4 9.15 7.66 -5.27
N ALA A 5 8.68 7.00 -4.22
CA ALA A 5 8.61 5.55 -4.13
C ALA A 5 7.18 5.04 -4.01
N ASP A 6 6.82 4.10 -4.85
CA ASP A 6 5.57 3.33 -4.78
C ASP A 6 5.93 1.85 -4.60
N LEU A 7 5.91 1.37 -3.35
CA LEU A 7 6.49 0.08 -2.97
C LEU A 7 5.50 -1.08 -2.99
N HIS A 8 4.20 -0.79 -3.19
CA HIS A 8 3.13 -1.77 -3.20
C HIS A 8 2.30 -1.66 -4.47
N ILE A 9 2.56 -2.56 -5.41
CA ILE A 9 1.84 -2.74 -6.66
C ILE A 9 1.67 -4.23 -6.94
N HIS A 10 0.87 -4.56 -7.95
CA HIS A 10 0.66 -5.93 -8.41
C HIS A 10 1.10 -6.15 -9.85
N GLY A 11 1.60 -7.35 -10.14
CA GLY A 11 1.87 -7.85 -11.48
C GLY A 11 0.63 -8.46 -12.14
N ARG A 12 0.73 -8.78 -13.43
CA ARG A 12 -0.40 -9.29 -14.25
C ARG A 12 -1.04 -10.61 -13.77
N TYR A 13 -0.40 -11.32 -12.83
CA TYR A 13 -0.87 -12.58 -12.28
C TYR A 13 -1.72 -12.44 -11.02
N SER A 14 -1.81 -11.23 -10.44
CA SER A 14 -2.77 -10.93 -9.39
C SER A 14 -4.20 -10.80 -9.93
N ARG A 15 -5.18 -11.23 -9.14
CA ARG A 15 -6.60 -11.03 -9.47
C ARG A 15 -6.93 -9.56 -9.65
N ALA A 16 -7.82 -9.29 -10.60
CA ALA A 16 -8.29 -7.95 -10.95
C ALA A 16 -7.18 -6.96 -11.39
N THR A 17 -6.00 -7.46 -11.75
CA THR A 17 -4.92 -6.68 -12.35
C THR A 17 -4.97 -6.72 -13.88
N SER A 18 -4.56 -5.61 -14.51
CA SER A 18 -4.42 -5.52 -15.96
C SER A 18 -3.49 -6.61 -16.51
N GLN A 19 -3.92 -7.30 -17.57
CA GLN A 19 -3.09 -8.31 -18.26
C GLN A 19 -1.82 -7.71 -18.90
N GLN A 20 -1.84 -6.39 -19.11
CA GLN A 20 -0.72 -5.61 -19.65
C GLN A 20 0.21 -5.06 -18.56
N MET A 21 -0.05 -5.37 -17.27
CA MET A 21 0.80 -4.97 -16.14
C MET A 21 2.13 -5.72 -16.15
N SER A 22 3.08 -5.22 -16.96
CA SER A 22 4.43 -5.76 -17.14
C SER A 22 5.48 -4.82 -16.57
N LEU A 23 6.65 -5.33 -16.20
CA LEU A 23 7.76 -4.53 -15.66
C LEU A 23 8.19 -3.38 -16.61
N ARG A 24 8.12 -3.61 -17.93
CA ARG A 24 8.44 -2.58 -18.93
C ARG A 24 7.38 -1.47 -18.99
N GLU A 25 6.09 -1.83 -18.94
CA GLU A 25 5.01 -0.83 -18.91
C GLU A 25 5.00 -0.08 -17.56
N ILE A 26 5.27 -0.78 -16.45
CA ILE A 26 5.45 -0.15 -15.14
C ILE A 26 6.58 0.88 -15.19
N SER A 27 7.77 0.52 -15.70
CA SER A 27 8.89 1.48 -15.86
C SER A 27 8.50 2.68 -16.73
N ARG A 28 7.90 2.41 -17.88
CA ARG A 28 7.47 3.46 -18.83
C ARG A 28 6.53 4.47 -18.18
N PHE A 29 5.50 4.01 -17.47
CA PHE A 29 4.49 4.90 -16.91
C PHE A 29 4.84 5.42 -15.51
N ALA A 30 5.71 4.76 -14.75
CA ALA A 30 6.35 5.33 -13.56
C ALA A 30 7.15 6.59 -13.95
N LYS A 31 7.90 6.54 -15.05
CA LYS A 31 8.59 7.71 -15.61
C LYS A 31 7.63 8.82 -16.02
N VAL A 32 6.49 8.48 -16.63
CA VAL A 32 5.44 9.46 -16.96
C VAL A 32 4.87 10.12 -15.70
N LYS A 33 4.64 9.32 -14.66
CA LYS A 33 4.12 9.78 -13.37
C LYS A 33 5.12 10.61 -12.57
N GLY A 34 6.42 10.35 -12.75
CA GLY A 34 7.50 10.92 -11.94
C GLY A 34 7.88 10.07 -10.72
N VAL A 35 7.48 8.80 -10.70
CA VAL A 35 7.90 7.82 -9.68
C VAL A 35 9.22 7.20 -10.15
N ASN A 36 10.25 7.25 -9.31
CA ASN A 36 11.59 6.78 -9.65
C ASN A 36 12.05 5.55 -8.84
N LEU A 37 11.27 5.11 -7.85
CA LEU A 37 11.44 3.82 -7.19
C LEU A 37 10.10 3.09 -7.16
N VAL A 38 10.06 1.85 -7.65
CA VAL A 38 8.83 1.06 -7.75
C VAL A 38 9.05 -0.33 -7.18
N GLY A 39 8.11 -0.84 -6.40
CA GLY A 39 8.09 -2.24 -6.00
C GLY A 39 7.85 -3.16 -7.20
N THR A 40 8.44 -4.34 -7.24
CA THR A 40 8.13 -5.31 -8.31
C THR A 40 6.70 -5.84 -8.22
N GLY A 41 6.16 -5.91 -6.99
CA GLY A 41 4.97 -6.69 -6.68
C GLY A 41 5.19 -8.19 -6.87
N ASP A 42 4.34 -8.99 -6.22
CA ASP A 42 4.05 -10.39 -6.53
C ASP A 42 5.25 -11.34 -6.73
N PHE A 43 6.42 -11.10 -6.10
CA PHE A 43 7.59 -11.96 -6.31
C PHE A 43 7.35 -13.43 -5.90
N THR A 44 6.29 -13.70 -5.14
CA THR A 44 5.88 -15.05 -4.76
C THR A 44 5.37 -15.87 -5.93
N HIS A 45 4.77 -15.23 -6.94
CA HIS A 45 4.18 -15.95 -8.05
C HIS A 45 5.27 -16.45 -9.02
N PRO A 46 5.35 -17.76 -9.31
CA PRO A 46 6.49 -18.34 -10.01
C PRO A 46 6.67 -17.80 -11.44
N LYS A 47 5.57 -17.54 -12.16
CA LYS A 47 5.64 -16.93 -13.50
C LYS A 47 6.06 -15.47 -13.46
N TRP A 48 5.66 -14.72 -12.44
CA TRP A 48 6.05 -13.32 -12.27
C TRP A 48 7.51 -13.21 -11.86
N LEU A 49 7.95 -14.05 -10.93
CA LEU A 49 9.35 -14.15 -10.52
C LEU A 49 10.27 -14.49 -11.71
N LYS A 50 9.80 -15.34 -12.63
CA LYS A 50 10.52 -15.60 -13.88
C LYS A 50 10.61 -14.34 -14.75
N GLU A 51 9.52 -13.61 -14.95
CA GLU A 51 9.53 -12.31 -15.67
C GLU A 51 10.47 -11.29 -15.02
N ILE A 52 10.50 -11.22 -13.67
CA ILE A 52 11.44 -10.38 -12.90
C ILE A 52 12.87 -10.74 -13.26
N LYS A 53 13.25 -12.02 -13.18
CA LYS A 53 14.61 -12.51 -13.47
C LYS A 53 15.03 -12.29 -14.93
N GLU A 54 14.10 -12.35 -15.87
CA GLU A 54 14.38 -12.17 -17.30
C GLU A 54 14.42 -10.69 -17.70
N THR A 55 13.65 -9.83 -17.03
CA THR A 55 13.50 -8.43 -17.42
C THR A 55 14.42 -7.50 -16.65
N LEU A 56 14.72 -7.81 -15.38
CA LEU A 56 15.48 -6.94 -14.50
C LEU A 56 16.91 -7.43 -14.32
N VAL A 57 17.85 -6.48 -14.25
CA VAL A 57 19.25 -6.72 -13.91
C VAL A 57 19.61 -5.93 -12.64
N PRO A 58 20.45 -6.50 -11.75
CA PRO A 58 20.82 -5.81 -10.52
C PRO A 58 21.62 -4.54 -10.80
N GLU A 59 21.42 -3.54 -9.96
CA GLU A 59 22.24 -2.33 -9.90
C GLU A 59 23.27 -2.49 -8.77
N GLU A 60 24.52 -2.77 -9.14
CA GLU A 60 25.59 -3.14 -8.19
C GLU A 60 25.69 -2.18 -7.00
N GLY A 61 25.73 -2.75 -5.78
CA GLY A 61 25.88 -1.99 -4.54
C GLY A 61 24.63 -1.26 -4.04
N THR A 62 23.49 -1.35 -4.74
CA THR A 62 22.25 -0.65 -4.34
C THR A 62 21.20 -1.55 -3.70
N GLY A 63 21.21 -2.86 -4.00
CA GLY A 63 20.09 -3.76 -3.66
C GLY A 63 18.81 -3.48 -4.46
N LEU A 64 18.92 -2.73 -5.55
CA LEU A 64 17.85 -2.39 -6.48
C LEU A 64 18.16 -2.96 -7.86
N TYR A 65 17.16 -2.86 -8.74
CA TYR A 65 17.20 -3.44 -10.07
C TYR A 65 16.73 -2.43 -11.12
N LYS A 66 17.22 -2.58 -12.35
CA LYS A 66 16.78 -1.81 -13.51
C LYS A 66 16.33 -2.71 -14.64
N VAL A 67 15.56 -2.17 -15.57
CA VAL A 67 15.18 -2.90 -16.78
C VAL A 67 16.43 -3.19 -17.62
N SER A 68 16.58 -4.44 -18.06
CA SER A 68 17.69 -4.87 -18.91
C SER A 68 17.78 -4.03 -20.17
N GLY A 69 18.99 -3.53 -20.46
CA GLY A 69 19.30 -2.62 -21.55
C GLY A 69 19.29 -1.13 -21.18
N GLU A 70 18.81 -0.73 -20.00
CA GLU A 70 18.89 0.66 -19.54
C GLU A 70 20.25 0.98 -18.93
N THR A 71 20.99 1.92 -19.52
CA THR A 71 22.28 2.38 -18.99
C THR A 71 22.11 3.36 -17.84
N GLU A 72 21.23 4.34 -18.01
CA GLU A 72 20.87 5.38 -17.03
C GLU A 72 19.38 5.27 -16.69
N PRO A 73 18.99 4.36 -15.78
CA PRO A 73 17.59 4.17 -15.45
C PRO A 73 17.04 5.40 -14.72
N TYR A 74 15.86 5.86 -15.13
CA TYR A 74 15.08 6.80 -14.32
C TYR A 74 14.30 6.07 -13.22
N VAL A 75 13.90 4.81 -13.48
CA VAL A 75 13.09 3.99 -12.59
C VAL A 75 13.93 2.84 -12.07
N HIS A 76 14.01 2.75 -10.75
CA HIS A 76 14.62 1.65 -10.03
C HIS A 76 13.53 0.74 -9.47
N PHE A 77 13.80 -0.56 -9.42
CA PHE A 77 12.90 -1.57 -8.90
C PHE A 77 13.43 -2.13 -7.58
N MET A 78 12.54 -2.18 -6.59
CA MET A 78 12.75 -2.90 -5.34
C MET A 78 11.97 -4.20 -5.38
N VAL A 79 12.57 -5.31 -4.94
CA VAL A 79 11.85 -6.60 -4.92
C VAL A 79 10.85 -6.60 -3.77
N THR A 80 9.56 -6.62 -4.12
CA THR A 80 8.44 -6.55 -3.16
C THR A 80 7.33 -7.54 -3.50
N THR A 81 6.56 -7.93 -2.50
CA THR A 81 5.33 -8.72 -2.68
C THR A 81 4.31 -8.37 -1.62
N GLU A 82 3.05 -8.69 -1.88
CA GLU A 82 1.99 -8.76 -0.87
C GLU A 82 1.58 -10.22 -0.67
N VAL A 83 1.32 -10.62 0.57
CA VAL A 83 0.73 -11.92 0.89
C VAL A 83 -0.44 -11.76 1.85
N CYS A 84 -1.44 -12.64 1.75
CA CYS A 84 -2.56 -12.69 2.69
C CYS A 84 -2.35 -13.84 3.69
N THR A 85 -2.30 -13.56 4.98
CA THR A 85 -2.43 -14.62 6.00
C THR A 85 -3.90 -14.90 6.30
N ILE A 86 -4.24 -16.17 6.52
CA ILE A 86 -5.56 -16.60 6.99
C ILE A 86 -5.41 -17.55 8.17
N PHE A 87 -6.03 -17.21 9.30
CA PHE A 87 -5.93 -17.97 10.54
C PHE A 87 -7.10 -17.67 11.48
N ASN A 88 -7.33 -18.52 12.47
CA ASN A 88 -8.33 -18.27 13.51
C ASN A 88 -7.67 -17.62 14.73
N PHE A 89 -8.33 -16.60 15.28
CA PHE A 89 -7.95 -15.92 16.51
C PHE A 89 -9.21 -15.63 17.32
N GLU A 90 -9.26 -16.08 18.58
CA GLU A 90 -10.42 -15.91 19.49
C GLU A 90 -11.78 -16.29 18.86
N ASN A 91 -11.80 -17.40 18.10
CA ASN A 91 -12.97 -17.93 17.36
C ASN A 91 -13.41 -17.12 16.13
N GLU A 92 -12.64 -16.12 15.71
CA GLU A 92 -12.86 -15.39 14.46
C GLU A 92 -11.80 -15.74 13.42
N THR A 93 -12.21 -15.92 12.16
CA THR A 93 -11.28 -16.03 11.05
C THR A 93 -10.75 -14.63 10.70
N LYS A 94 -9.45 -14.45 10.85
CA LYS A 94 -8.72 -13.24 10.51
C LYS A 94 -8.06 -13.41 9.15
N LYS A 95 -8.11 -12.36 8.34
CA LYS A 95 -7.40 -12.24 7.07
C LYS A 95 -6.69 -10.91 7.04
N VAL A 96 -5.38 -10.93 6.87
CA VAL A 96 -4.55 -9.72 6.90
C VAL A 96 -3.55 -9.79 5.77
N HIS A 97 -3.46 -8.71 5.00
CA HIS A 97 -2.44 -8.54 4.00
C HIS A 97 -1.16 -7.90 4.59
N HIS A 98 -0.02 -8.34 4.07
CA HIS A 98 1.30 -7.90 4.50
C HIS A 98 2.15 -7.64 3.28
N VAL A 99 2.80 -6.49 3.24
CA VAL A 99 3.83 -6.19 2.25
C VAL A 99 5.17 -6.67 2.79
N ILE A 100 5.97 -7.29 1.92
CA ILE A 100 7.33 -7.73 2.20
C ILE A 100 8.27 -7.00 1.24
N LEU A 101 9.27 -6.31 1.80
CA LEU A 101 10.42 -5.79 1.06
C LEU A 101 11.62 -6.70 1.32
N THR A 102 12.37 -7.03 0.28
CA THR A 102 13.52 -7.93 0.39
C THR A 102 14.71 -7.42 -0.44
N PRO A 103 15.96 -7.60 0.03
CA PRO A 103 17.13 -6.93 -0.56
C PRO A 103 17.53 -7.47 -1.93
N SER A 104 17.08 -8.67 -2.31
CA SER A 104 17.44 -9.27 -3.58
C SER A 104 16.46 -10.34 -4.06
N VAL A 105 16.53 -10.66 -5.36
CA VAL A 105 15.78 -11.75 -5.99
C VAL A 105 16.18 -13.10 -5.39
N GLU A 106 17.43 -13.29 -4.99
CA GLU A 106 17.89 -14.50 -4.30
C GLU A 106 17.19 -14.67 -2.95
N THR A 107 17.09 -13.59 -2.16
CA THR A 107 16.34 -13.61 -0.89
C THR A 107 14.85 -13.85 -1.13
N ALA A 108 14.26 -13.26 -2.18
CA ALA A 108 12.89 -13.56 -2.59
C ALA A 108 12.67 -15.05 -2.92
N CYS A 109 13.63 -15.71 -3.57
CA CYS A 109 13.53 -17.15 -3.86
C CYS A 109 13.51 -17.97 -2.57
N GLN A 110 14.36 -17.62 -1.60
CA GLN A 110 14.41 -18.28 -0.29
C GLN A 110 13.09 -18.09 0.48
N ILE A 111 12.49 -16.89 0.40
CA ILE A 111 11.16 -16.62 0.98
C ILE A 111 10.12 -17.53 0.33
N ASN A 112 10.10 -17.65 -0.99
CA ASN A 112 9.15 -18.53 -1.68
C ASN A 112 9.30 -20.00 -1.29
N ASP A 113 10.54 -20.48 -1.11
CA ASP A 113 10.82 -21.84 -0.67
C ASP A 113 10.23 -22.18 0.70
N VAL A 114 10.14 -21.18 1.57
CA VAL A 114 9.52 -21.29 2.89
C VAL A 114 7.99 -21.15 2.81
N LEU A 115 7.50 -20.12 2.10
CA LEU A 115 6.08 -19.79 2.06
C LEU A 115 5.23 -20.81 1.29
N LYS A 116 5.80 -21.54 0.33
CA LYS A 116 5.10 -22.61 -0.41
C LYS A 116 4.59 -23.76 0.48
N ARG A 117 5.08 -23.85 1.72
CA ARG A 117 4.60 -24.83 2.71
C ARG A 117 3.22 -24.47 3.28
N TYR A 118 2.80 -23.21 3.14
CA TYR A 118 1.59 -22.67 3.78
C TYR A 118 0.47 -22.33 2.79
N GLY A 119 0.74 -22.36 1.48
CA GLY A 119 -0.27 -22.06 0.46
C GLY A 119 0.26 -22.27 -0.96
N ASP A 120 -0.65 -22.20 -1.93
CA ASP A 120 -0.32 -22.28 -3.35
C ASP A 120 0.12 -20.90 -3.88
N LEU A 121 1.40 -20.79 -4.26
CA LEU A 121 1.98 -19.54 -4.76
C LEU A 121 1.67 -19.29 -6.25
N ASP A 122 1.21 -20.28 -7.03
CA ASP A 122 0.83 -20.10 -8.45
C ASP A 122 -0.65 -19.72 -8.61
N ALA A 123 -1.43 -19.73 -7.52
CA ALA A 123 -2.87 -19.47 -7.58
C ALA A 123 -3.22 -17.98 -7.81
N ASP A 124 -2.39 -17.07 -7.33
CA ASP A 124 -2.58 -15.61 -7.39
C ASP A 124 -1.24 -14.90 -7.16
N GLY A 125 -1.06 -13.71 -7.75
CA GLY A 125 0.08 -12.84 -7.45
C GLY A 125 0.18 -12.46 -5.96
N ARG A 126 -0.98 -12.40 -5.28
CA ARG A 126 -1.12 -12.29 -3.83
C ARG A 126 -1.63 -13.62 -3.24
N PRO A 127 -0.74 -14.55 -2.88
CA PRO A 127 -1.16 -15.84 -2.37
C PRO A 127 -1.80 -15.71 -0.98
N MET A 128 -2.76 -16.60 -0.72
CA MET A 128 -3.36 -16.78 0.60
C MET A 128 -2.66 -17.93 1.33
N LEU A 129 -2.09 -17.63 2.49
CA LEU A 129 -1.23 -18.53 3.26
C LEU A 129 -1.93 -18.92 4.57
N ASN A 130 -2.06 -20.22 4.81
CA ASN A 130 -2.60 -20.81 6.03
C ASN A 130 -1.57 -20.74 7.16
N MET A 131 -1.32 -19.53 7.65
CA MET A 131 -0.38 -19.24 8.72
C MET A 131 -0.83 -17.99 9.49
N THR A 132 -0.31 -17.80 10.70
CA THR A 132 -0.59 -16.59 11.49
C THR A 132 0.29 -15.42 11.03
N ALA A 133 -0.12 -14.18 11.32
CA ALA A 133 0.70 -13.00 11.08
C ALA A 133 2.08 -13.03 11.79
N PRO A 134 2.21 -13.42 13.09
CA PRO A 134 3.53 -13.55 13.72
C PRO A 134 4.40 -14.61 13.04
N GLN A 135 3.82 -15.76 12.67
CA GLN A 135 4.57 -16.81 11.98
C GLN A 135 5.11 -16.33 10.62
N LEU A 136 4.35 -15.51 9.89
CA LEU A 136 4.82 -14.92 8.63
C LEU A 136 6.07 -14.07 8.87
N VAL A 137 6.02 -13.20 9.88
CA VAL A 137 7.14 -12.32 10.22
C VAL A 137 8.35 -13.14 10.65
N GLU A 138 8.16 -14.16 11.50
CA GLU A 138 9.24 -15.04 11.94
C GLU A 138 9.95 -15.73 10.77
N GLU A 139 9.18 -16.38 9.89
CA GLU A 139 9.71 -17.09 8.72
C GLU A 139 10.45 -16.16 7.75
N VAL A 140 9.90 -14.96 7.49
CA VAL A 140 10.53 -13.97 6.60
C VAL A 140 11.81 -13.39 7.22
N MET A 141 11.79 -13.05 8.51
CA MET A 141 12.95 -12.46 9.19
C MET A 141 14.07 -13.48 9.44
N ALA A 142 13.74 -14.77 9.57
CA ALA A 142 14.72 -15.85 9.69
C ALA A 142 15.60 -16.02 8.44
N ILE A 143 15.10 -15.64 7.26
CA ILE A 143 15.85 -15.71 6.01
C ILE A 143 16.85 -14.57 5.92
N SER A 144 16.44 -13.35 6.29
CA SER A 144 17.31 -12.19 6.30
C SER A 144 16.77 -11.13 7.26
N SER A 145 17.62 -10.66 8.17
CA SER A 145 17.31 -9.52 9.03
C SER A 145 17.17 -8.20 8.26
N ALA A 146 17.59 -8.16 6.99
CA ALA A 146 17.40 -7.02 6.11
C ALA A 146 15.98 -6.94 5.54
N ASN A 147 15.18 -8.02 5.61
CA ASN A 147 13.78 -8.00 5.17
C ASN A 147 12.96 -7.02 6.01
N MET A 148 11.91 -6.47 5.40
CA MET A 148 10.94 -5.65 6.11
C MET A 148 9.54 -6.19 5.82
N VAL A 149 8.73 -6.30 6.88
CA VAL A 149 7.32 -6.68 6.80
C VAL A 149 6.49 -5.59 7.45
N PHE A 150 5.39 -5.20 6.81
CA PHE A 150 4.39 -4.29 7.38
C PHE A 150 2.99 -4.65 6.90
N PRO A 151 1.93 -4.38 7.69
CA PRO A 151 0.56 -4.60 7.24
C PRO A 151 0.23 -3.65 6.08
N ALA A 152 -0.35 -4.22 5.02
CA ALA A 152 -0.85 -3.46 3.88
C ALA A 152 -2.15 -2.72 4.25
N HIS A 153 -2.37 -1.57 3.61
CA HIS A 153 -3.61 -0.78 3.62
C HIS A 153 -4.44 -0.91 4.91
N ALA A 154 -3.89 -0.47 6.05
CA ALA A 154 -4.25 -0.91 7.41
C ALA A 154 -5.73 -0.78 7.78
N TRP A 155 -6.47 0.10 7.11
CA TRP A 155 -7.86 0.45 7.43
C TRP A 155 -8.89 0.02 6.39
N THR A 156 -8.49 -0.60 5.27
CA THR A 156 -9.45 -1.13 4.31
C THR A 156 -10.40 -2.10 5.03
N PRO A 157 -11.73 -2.04 4.83
CA PRO A 157 -12.67 -2.74 5.72
C PRO A 157 -12.49 -4.26 5.78
N TRP A 158 -11.88 -4.85 4.74
CA TRP A 158 -11.53 -6.27 4.66
C TRP A 158 -10.01 -6.43 4.50
N PHE A 159 -9.51 -7.63 4.82
CA PHE A 159 -8.11 -8.04 4.60
C PHE A 159 -7.04 -7.14 5.25
N SER A 160 -7.41 -6.32 6.23
CA SER A 160 -6.53 -5.32 6.81
C SER A 160 -6.49 -5.45 8.32
N ILE A 161 -5.38 -5.02 8.92
CA ILE A 161 -5.14 -5.16 10.36
C ILE A 161 -6.21 -4.47 11.20
N PHE A 162 -6.71 -3.29 10.84
CA PHE A 162 -7.75 -2.58 11.58
C PHE A 162 -9.11 -2.60 10.89
N GLY A 163 -9.29 -3.45 9.88
CA GLY A 163 -10.50 -3.52 9.06
C GLY A 163 -11.79 -3.63 9.89
N ALA A 164 -12.82 -2.91 9.47
CA ALA A 164 -14.08 -2.74 10.22
C ALA A 164 -14.86 -4.04 10.49
N PHE A 165 -14.61 -5.12 9.74
CA PHE A 165 -15.37 -6.37 9.83
C PHE A 165 -14.61 -7.53 10.47
N SER A 166 -13.29 -7.61 10.28
CA SER A 166 -12.47 -8.74 10.74
C SER A 166 -11.08 -8.33 11.23
N GLY A 167 -10.86 -7.04 11.49
CA GLY A 167 -9.59 -6.52 11.99
C GLY A 167 -9.35 -6.84 13.47
N PHE A 168 -8.17 -6.47 13.93
CA PHE A 168 -7.71 -6.39 15.31
C PHE A 168 -7.93 -4.97 15.86
N ASN A 169 -7.75 -4.79 17.17
CA ASN A 169 -7.83 -3.48 17.83
C ASN A 169 -6.44 -2.90 18.14
N SER A 170 -5.38 -3.70 17.99
CA SER A 170 -3.98 -3.28 18.17
C SER A 170 -3.04 -4.03 17.21
N VAL A 171 -1.84 -3.48 16.99
CA VAL A 171 -0.80 -4.15 16.20
C VAL A 171 -0.25 -5.35 16.97
N GLU A 172 -0.18 -5.23 18.29
CA GLU A 172 0.25 -6.25 19.23
C GLU A 172 -0.65 -7.48 19.22
N GLU A 173 -1.98 -7.33 19.16
CA GLU A 173 -2.89 -8.47 19.01
C GLU A 173 -2.61 -9.25 17.72
N CYS A 174 -2.31 -8.55 16.63
CA CYS A 174 -2.07 -9.16 15.33
C CYS A 174 -0.73 -9.89 15.27
N TYR A 175 0.36 -9.21 15.65
CA TYR A 175 1.74 -9.69 15.47
C TYR A 175 2.40 -10.24 16.74
N GLN A 176 1.74 -10.16 17.90
CA GLN A 176 2.20 -10.75 19.15
C GLN A 176 3.66 -10.35 19.47
N ASP A 177 4.52 -11.30 19.83
CA ASP A 177 5.93 -11.08 20.15
C ASP A 177 6.77 -10.65 18.92
N MET A 178 6.29 -10.90 17.71
CA MET A 178 6.90 -10.45 16.45
C MET A 178 6.61 -8.99 16.11
N VAL A 179 5.79 -8.29 16.90
CA VAL A 179 5.53 -6.84 16.75
C VAL A 179 6.82 -6.00 16.78
N LYS A 180 7.87 -6.49 17.46
CA LYS A 180 9.20 -5.87 17.51
C LYS A 180 9.89 -5.71 16.15
N HIS A 181 9.44 -6.47 15.14
CA HIS A 181 9.95 -6.40 13.76
C HIS A 181 9.07 -5.54 12.84
N ILE A 182 7.94 -5.05 13.33
CA ILE A 182 7.05 -4.17 12.57
C ILE A 182 7.47 -2.73 12.86
N HIS A 183 7.91 -2.02 11.83
CA HIS A 183 8.38 -0.63 11.93
C HIS A 183 7.51 0.36 11.15
N ALA A 184 6.61 -0.14 10.32
CA ALA A 184 5.77 0.67 9.46
C ALA A 184 4.34 0.14 9.38
N LEU A 185 3.43 1.00 8.94
CA LEU A 185 2.05 0.69 8.59
C LEU A 185 1.75 1.38 7.27
N GLU A 186 1.17 0.66 6.31
CA GLU A 186 0.66 1.29 5.11
C GLU A 186 -0.74 1.87 5.39
N THR A 187 -0.95 3.17 5.15
CA THR A 187 -2.24 3.84 5.36
C THR A 187 -3.30 3.28 4.41
N GLY A 188 -2.94 3.20 3.13
CA GLY A 188 -3.79 2.81 2.01
C GLY A 188 -4.92 3.81 1.75
N LEU A 189 -5.55 3.68 0.58
CA LEU A 189 -6.56 4.60 0.01
C LEU A 189 -7.78 4.95 0.89
N SER A 190 -7.99 4.21 1.99
CA SER A 190 -9.12 4.39 2.89
C SER A 190 -8.78 5.21 4.13
N SER A 191 -7.51 5.56 4.34
CA SER A 191 -7.06 6.38 5.47
C SER A 191 -5.88 7.25 5.08
N ASP A 192 -5.60 8.26 5.89
CA ASP A 192 -4.44 9.13 5.70
C ASP A 192 -3.73 9.38 7.05
N PRO A 193 -2.62 10.14 7.08
CA PRO A 193 -1.89 10.39 8.31
C PRO A 193 -2.73 11.04 9.42
N PRO A 194 -3.56 12.08 9.17
CA PRO A 194 -4.49 12.61 10.17
C PRO A 194 -5.36 11.54 10.83
N MET A 195 -5.95 10.62 10.06
CA MET A 195 -6.75 9.53 10.63
C MET A 195 -5.92 8.62 11.54
N ASN A 196 -4.68 8.30 11.17
CA ASN A 196 -3.80 7.42 11.94
C ASN A 196 -3.21 8.10 13.19
N TRP A 197 -2.93 9.41 13.14
CA TRP A 197 -2.41 10.19 14.26
C TRP A 197 -3.34 10.27 15.46
N ARG A 198 -4.62 9.96 15.24
CA ARG A 198 -5.63 9.87 16.29
C ARG A 198 -5.42 8.70 17.26
N LEU A 199 -4.49 7.80 16.97
CA LEU A 199 -4.16 6.64 17.79
C LEU A 199 -2.70 6.75 18.28
N SER A 200 -2.51 7.10 19.55
CA SER A 200 -1.16 7.28 20.14
C SER A 200 -0.27 6.06 20.03
N ARG A 201 -0.85 4.86 20.09
CA ARG A 201 -0.14 3.59 19.88
C ARG A 201 0.50 3.45 18.50
N LEU A 202 0.02 4.20 17.51
CA LEU A 202 0.57 4.16 16.15
C LEU A 202 1.78 5.09 15.97
N ASP A 203 2.05 5.99 16.93
CA ASP A 203 3.15 6.97 16.84
C ASP A 203 4.54 6.34 16.74
N ARG A 204 4.70 5.08 17.13
CA ARG A 204 6.00 4.39 17.00
C ARG A 204 6.26 3.86 15.58
N TYR A 205 5.24 3.81 14.73
CA TYR A 205 5.38 3.31 13.37
C TYR A 205 5.58 4.44 12.36
N THR A 206 6.31 4.13 11.30
CA THR A 206 6.39 4.97 10.11
C THR A 206 5.14 4.73 9.26
N LEU A 207 4.42 5.79 8.94
CA LEU A 207 3.29 5.69 8.00
C LEU A 207 3.83 5.71 6.57
N LEU A 208 3.47 4.70 5.80
CA LEU A 208 3.78 4.58 4.38
C LEU A 208 2.49 4.71 3.58
N SER A 209 2.61 5.23 2.36
CA SER A 209 1.50 5.38 1.42
C SER A 209 1.93 4.83 0.07
N ASN A 210 1.21 3.84 -0.43
CA ASN A 210 1.52 3.15 -1.68
C ASN A 210 0.24 2.87 -2.45
N SER A 211 0.35 2.75 -3.77
CA SER A 211 -0.82 2.82 -4.63
C SER A 211 -1.72 1.59 -4.61
N ASP A 212 -1.22 0.41 -4.21
CA ASP A 212 -1.89 -0.87 -4.43
C ASP A 212 -2.35 -0.97 -5.91
N SER A 213 -1.42 -0.68 -6.82
CA SER A 213 -1.78 -0.49 -8.22
C SER A 213 -1.99 -1.82 -8.94
N HIS A 214 -3.18 -1.92 -9.53
CA HIS A 214 -3.62 -3.01 -10.40
C HIS A 214 -3.57 -2.64 -11.90
N SER A 215 -2.99 -1.48 -12.26
CA SER A 215 -2.75 -1.10 -13.66
C SER A 215 -1.60 -0.09 -13.78
N PHE A 216 -0.82 -0.18 -14.85
CA PHE A 216 0.37 0.66 -15.05
C PHE A 216 0.05 2.15 -15.32
N TRP A 217 -1.21 2.52 -15.56
CA TRP A 217 -1.58 3.88 -15.91
C TRP A 217 -1.27 4.90 -14.78
N PRO A 218 -0.83 6.14 -15.10
CA PRO A 218 -0.44 7.15 -14.10
C PRO A 218 -1.56 7.65 -13.14
N TRP A 219 -2.82 7.31 -13.42
CA TRP A 219 -3.95 7.54 -12.50
C TRP A 219 -4.18 6.41 -11.49
N ARG A 220 -3.42 5.31 -11.59
CA ARG A 220 -3.36 4.25 -10.59
C ARG A 220 -1.97 4.14 -9.99
N LEU A 221 -0.96 3.92 -10.82
CA LEU A 221 0.44 3.87 -10.39
C LEU A 221 0.86 5.21 -9.76
N GLY A 222 1.42 5.15 -8.55
CA GLY A 222 1.82 6.35 -7.79
C GLY A 222 0.66 7.29 -7.45
N ARG A 223 -0.59 6.83 -7.39
CA ARG A 223 -1.69 7.63 -6.80
C ARG A 223 -1.46 7.89 -5.31
N GLU A 224 -0.73 6.98 -4.68
CA GLU A 224 -0.13 7.09 -3.36
C GLU A 224 1.34 6.74 -3.48
N ALA A 225 2.20 7.46 -2.76
CA ALA A 225 3.64 7.28 -2.83
C ALA A 225 4.35 7.91 -1.61
N ASN A 226 5.62 7.55 -1.43
CA ASN A 226 6.47 8.05 -0.35
C ASN A 226 7.57 8.94 -0.93
N VAL A 227 7.79 10.12 -0.37
CA VAL A 227 8.82 11.04 -0.82
C VAL A 227 9.98 11.08 0.15
N PHE A 228 11.10 10.53 -0.29
CA PHE A 228 12.34 10.49 0.45
C PHE A 228 13.37 11.51 -0.05
N GLU A 229 14.24 11.94 0.85
CA GLU A 229 15.50 12.61 0.57
C GLU A 229 16.64 11.75 1.13
N LEU A 230 17.30 11.00 0.25
CA LEU A 230 18.34 10.03 0.62
C LEU A 230 19.70 10.48 0.11
N GLU A 231 20.78 10.01 0.74
CA GLU A 231 22.13 10.26 0.22
C GLU A 231 22.33 9.57 -1.14
N LYS A 232 21.86 8.32 -1.23
CA LYS A 232 21.86 7.48 -2.44
C LYS A 232 20.55 6.70 -2.54
N ILE A 233 20.11 6.40 -3.76
CA ILE A 233 19.00 5.48 -3.97
C ILE A 233 19.47 4.04 -3.78
N SER A 234 19.06 3.40 -2.69
CA SER A 234 19.39 2.01 -2.39
C SER A 234 18.35 1.39 -1.45
N TYR A 235 18.24 0.07 -1.48
CA TYR A 235 17.36 -0.69 -0.59
C TYR A 235 17.57 -0.32 0.88
N ILE A 236 18.83 -0.30 1.31
CA ILE A 236 19.18 -0.06 2.72
C ILE A 236 18.80 1.35 3.18
N GLU A 237 19.06 2.36 2.35
CA GLU A 237 18.71 3.75 2.68
C GLU A 237 17.20 3.93 2.87
N VAL A 238 16.39 3.30 2.01
CA VAL A 238 14.92 3.34 2.11
C VAL A 238 14.46 2.59 3.37
N VAL A 239 14.90 1.34 3.55
CA VAL A 239 14.50 0.50 4.69
C VAL A 239 14.93 1.12 6.01
N ASP A 240 16.13 1.68 6.11
CA ASP A 240 16.62 2.32 7.34
C ASP A 240 15.90 3.64 7.62
N ALA A 241 15.60 4.45 6.59
CA ALA A 241 14.77 5.65 6.77
C ALA A 241 13.40 5.32 7.38
N VAL A 242 12.81 4.21 6.91
CA VAL A 242 11.52 3.71 7.43
C VAL A 242 11.67 3.12 8.83
N ARG A 243 12.69 2.29 9.10
CA ARG A 243 12.91 1.67 10.43
C ARG A 243 13.19 2.70 11.52
N CYS A 244 14.00 3.71 11.21
CA CYS A 244 14.38 4.76 12.16
C CYS A 244 13.32 5.84 12.30
N LYS A 245 12.24 5.81 11.49
CA LYS A 245 11.23 6.87 11.41
C LYS A 245 11.88 8.25 11.29
N ASP A 246 12.79 8.38 10.33
CA ASP A 246 13.64 9.56 10.19
C ASP A 246 12.95 10.65 9.34
N PRO A 247 12.46 11.76 9.93
CA PRO A 247 11.78 12.82 9.18
C PRO A 247 12.71 13.63 8.27
N ALA A 248 14.03 13.52 8.47
CA ALA A 248 15.00 14.13 7.56
C ALA A 248 15.10 13.33 6.25
N ARG A 249 14.85 12.00 6.30
CA ARG A 249 14.90 11.12 5.12
C ARG A 249 13.53 10.83 4.52
N LEU A 250 12.48 10.57 5.30
CA LEU A 250 11.10 10.48 4.81
C LEU A 250 10.41 11.83 5.02
N LYS A 251 10.32 12.64 3.96
CA LYS A 251 9.81 14.02 4.07
C LYS A 251 8.31 14.07 4.20
N PHE A 252 7.62 13.36 3.32
CA PHE A 252 6.17 13.29 3.30
C PHE A 252 5.64 12.13 2.47
N THR A 253 4.38 11.79 2.68
CA THR A 253 3.61 10.88 1.81
C THR A 253 2.71 11.65 0.85
N ILE A 254 2.46 11.06 -0.31
CA ILE A 254 1.43 11.48 -1.25
C ILE A 254 0.25 10.55 -1.02
N GLU A 255 -0.91 11.11 -0.70
CA GLU A 255 -2.11 10.38 -0.29
C GLU A 255 -3.26 10.61 -1.27
N THR A 256 -4.13 9.61 -1.42
CA THR A 256 -5.47 9.83 -1.96
C THR A 256 -6.34 10.40 -0.85
N ASP A 257 -7.25 11.34 -1.14
CA ASP A 257 -8.18 11.79 -0.10
C ASP A 257 -9.12 10.62 0.29
N PRO A 258 -9.13 10.17 1.56
CA PRO A 258 -9.94 9.03 2.00
C PRO A 258 -11.43 9.17 1.73
N ALA A 259 -11.94 10.41 1.59
CA ALA A 259 -13.33 10.69 1.27
C ALA A 259 -13.76 10.18 -0.12
N TYR A 260 -12.82 9.90 -1.03
CA TYR A 260 -13.10 9.20 -2.29
C TYR A 260 -13.46 7.73 -2.08
N GLY A 261 -13.12 7.17 -0.92
CA GLY A 261 -13.38 5.79 -0.57
C GLY A 261 -14.88 5.51 -0.48
N LYS A 262 -15.32 4.44 -1.17
CA LYS A 262 -16.71 3.95 -1.14
C LYS A 262 -17.26 3.72 0.29
N TYR A 263 -16.39 3.39 1.23
CA TYR A 263 -16.74 3.08 2.62
C TYR A 263 -16.12 4.08 3.60
N HIS A 264 -15.84 5.32 3.19
CA HIS A 264 -15.26 6.32 4.08
C HIS A 264 -16.18 6.59 5.29
N TRP A 265 -17.41 7.05 5.00
CA TRP A 265 -18.45 7.31 5.98
C TRP A 265 -19.40 6.12 6.15
N THR A 266 -20.02 6.07 7.33
CA THR A 266 -21.02 5.06 7.66
C THR A 266 -22.30 5.35 6.90
N GLY A 267 -22.84 4.34 6.21
CA GLY A 267 -23.89 4.60 5.24
C GLY A 267 -24.77 3.42 4.87
N HIS A 268 -25.79 3.72 4.08
CA HIS A 268 -26.67 2.73 3.48
C HIS A 268 -26.90 3.07 2.00
N ARG A 269 -26.19 2.36 1.13
CA ARG A 269 -26.16 2.60 -0.32
C ARG A 269 -27.56 2.63 -0.94
N GLY A 270 -28.44 1.70 -0.55
CA GLY A 270 -29.80 1.61 -1.11
C GLY A 270 -30.69 2.82 -0.77
N CYS A 271 -30.35 3.58 0.28
CA CYS A 271 -31.07 4.79 0.67
C CYS A 271 -30.27 6.07 0.40
N ASN A 272 -29.11 5.98 -0.25
CA ASN A 272 -28.18 7.09 -0.46
C ASN A 272 -27.85 7.87 0.83
N VAL A 273 -27.70 7.15 1.96
CA VAL A 273 -27.34 7.73 3.26
C VAL A 273 -25.84 7.60 3.47
N SER A 274 -25.20 8.70 3.85
CA SER A 274 -23.79 8.79 4.25
C SER A 274 -23.70 9.73 5.45
N LEU A 275 -23.14 9.27 6.56
CA LEU A 275 -23.14 9.97 7.85
C LEU A 275 -21.75 9.92 8.47
N SER A 276 -21.34 11.04 9.06
CA SER A 276 -20.14 11.08 9.90
C SER A 276 -20.26 10.11 11.09
N PRO A 277 -19.13 9.70 11.72
CA PRO A 277 -19.15 8.81 12.87
C PRO A 277 -20.09 9.29 13.99
N GLN A 278 -20.08 10.58 14.31
CA GLN A 278 -20.89 11.16 15.37
C GLN A 278 -22.39 11.14 15.02
N GLU A 279 -22.75 11.38 13.76
CA GLU A 279 -24.14 11.31 13.29
C GLU A 279 -24.66 9.87 13.29
N ALA A 280 -23.87 8.93 12.79
CA ALA A 280 -24.22 7.51 12.77
C ALA A 280 -24.46 6.96 14.19
N GLN A 281 -23.60 7.35 15.16
CA GLN A 281 -23.75 6.98 16.56
C GLN A 281 -25.01 7.57 17.19
N LYS A 282 -25.33 8.86 16.93
CA LYS A 282 -26.59 9.49 17.41
C LYS A 282 -27.84 8.77 16.91
N LEU A 283 -27.78 8.17 15.73
CA LEU A 283 -28.87 7.38 15.16
C LEU A 283 -28.80 5.88 15.54
N GLY A 284 -27.93 5.49 16.47
CA GLY A 284 -27.77 4.10 16.91
C GLY A 284 -27.28 3.16 15.80
N ASN A 285 -26.56 3.67 14.80
CA ASN A 285 -26.15 2.95 13.59
C ASN A 285 -27.31 2.35 12.78
N VAL A 286 -28.48 3.01 12.82
CA VAL A 286 -29.68 2.62 12.09
C VAL A 286 -30.00 3.66 11.01
N CYS A 287 -30.31 3.17 9.80
CA CYS A 287 -30.68 4.03 8.68
C CYS A 287 -31.96 4.82 9.00
N PRO A 288 -31.96 6.17 8.86
CA PRO A 288 -33.14 6.98 9.15
C PRO A 288 -34.29 6.75 8.16
N VAL A 289 -34.00 6.23 6.97
CA VAL A 289 -34.98 6.00 5.90
C VAL A 289 -35.66 4.63 6.03
N CYS A 290 -34.88 3.55 6.07
CA CYS A 290 -35.41 2.18 6.01
C CYS A 290 -35.31 1.39 7.32
N ARG A 291 -34.74 1.99 8.37
CA ARG A 291 -34.52 1.37 9.70
C ARG A 291 -33.65 0.11 9.72
N ARG A 292 -32.93 -0.20 8.63
CA ARG A 292 -31.91 -1.26 8.59
C ARG A 292 -30.58 -0.78 9.16
N LYS A 293 -29.71 -1.70 9.57
CA LYS A 293 -28.35 -1.41 10.07
C LYS A 293 -27.51 -0.72 8.98
N LEU A 294 -26.78 0.32 9.37
CA LEU A 294 -25.82 0.99 8.49
C LEU A 294 -24.57 0.14 8.28
N THR A 295 -23.96 0.23 7.09
CA THR A 295 -22.63 -0.31 6.83
C THR A 295 -21.61 0.62 7.47
N LYS A 296 -20.84 0.12 8.43
CA LYS A 296 -19.80 0.88 9.14
C LYS A 296 -18.75 1.38 8.15
N GLY A 297 -18.45 2.67 8.21
CA GLY A 297 -17.39 3.33 7.46
C GLY A 297 -16.04 3.23 8.15
N VAL A 298 -14.98 3.49 7.40
CA VAL A 298 -13.60 3.46 7.85
C VAL A 298 -13.34 4.55 8.88
N GLU A 299 -13.88 5.75 8.70
CA GLU A 299 -13.71 6.85 9.67
C GLU A 299 -14.34 6.49 11.02
N GLN A 300 -15.49 5.80 11.02
CA GLN A 300 -16.09 5.33 12.28
C GLN A 300 -15.24 4.23 12.93
N ARG A 301 -14.59 3.36 12.15
CA ARG A 301 -13.66 2.37 12.69
C ARG A 301 -12.42 3.03 13.31
N VAL A 302 -11.91 4.11 12.73
CA VAL A 302 -10.86 4.94 13.34
C VAL A 302 -11.37 5.58 14.63
N GLU A 303 -12.56 6.18 14.62
CA GLU A 303 -13.19 6.81 15.80
C GLU A 303 -13.32 5.83 16.98
N GLU A 304 -13.66 4.57 16.72
CA GLU A 304 -13.79 3.53 17.74
C GLU A 304 -12.47 3.21 18.45
N LEU A 305 -11.34 3.38 17.77
CA LEU A 305 -10.00 3.05 18.29
C LEU A 305 -9.18 4.27 18.70
N ALA A 306 -9.61 5.47 18.29
CA ALA A 306 -8.91 6.72 18.52
C ALA A 306 -8.89 7.09 20.01
N ASP A 307 -7.75 7.61 20.46
CA ASP A 307 -7.53 8.16 21.80
C ASP A 307 -7.21 9.67 21.76
N ARG A 308 -7.24 10.28 20.57
CA ARG A 308 -6.95 11.68 20.31
C ARG A 308 -7.99 12.33 19.39
N PRO A 309 -8.13 13.67 19.44
CA PRO A 309 -9.05 14.40 18.58
C PRO A 309 -8.60 14.36 17.10
N ALA A 310 -9.53 14.62 16.19
CA ALA A 310 -9.31 14.49 14.75
C ALA A 310 -8.31 15.49 14.15
N ASP A 311 -8.08 16.61 14.82
CA ASP A 311 -7.13 17.66 14.43
C ASP A 311 -5.74 17.48 15.05
N PHE A 312 -5.52 16.39 15.82
CA PHE A 312 -4.23 16.13 16.44
C PHE A 312 -3.15 15.82 15.41
N LYS A 313 -1.98 16.44 15.57
CA LYS A 313 -0.77 16.15 14.81
C LYS A 313 0.40 15.89 15.77
N PRO A 314 1.08 14.73 15.68
CA PRO A 314 2.25 14.46 16.50
C PRO A 314 3.40 15.40 16.17
N GLU A 315 4.18 15.74 17.19
CA GLU A 315 5.44 16.45 17.01
C GLU A 315 6.39 15.59 16.17
N ASN A 316 7.01 16.19 15.13
CA ASN A 316 7.93 15.52 14.20
C ASN A 316 7.33 14.42 13.30
N ALA A 317 6.00 14.32 13.18
CA ALA A 317 5.41 13.47 12.14
C ALA A 317 5.83 13.97 10.73
N PRO A 318 6.24 13.06 9.81
CA PRO A 318 6.42 13.41 8.40
C PRO A 318 5.19 14.13 7.83
N GLY A 319 5.41 15.01 6.86
CA GLY A 319 4.31 15.69 6.17
C GLY A 319 3.46 14.71 5.35
N PHE A 320 2.38 15.22 4.77
CA PHE A 320 1.65 14.52 3.71
C PHE A 320 1.03 15.53 2.75
N MET A 321 0.69 15.08 1.55
CA MET A 321 -0.05 15.87 0.57
C MET A 321 -1.13 15.00 -0.07
N ARG A 322 -2.37 15.51 -0.10
CA ARG A 322 -3.44 14.86 -0.86
C ARG A 322 -3.40 15.34 -2.30
N LEU A 323 -3.33 14.41 -3.26
CA LEU A 323 -3.26 14.74 -4.68
C LEU A 323 -4.29 13.95 -5.48
N LEU A 324 -4.88 14.60 -6.48
CA LEU A 324 -5.65 13.92 -7.52
C LEU A 324 -4.77 13.66 -8.74
N PRO A 325 -4.91 12.52 -9.42
CA PRO A 325 -4.23 12.29 -10.68
C PRO A 325 -4.50 13.41 -11.70
N LEU A 326 -3.46 13.92 -12.34
CA LEU A 326 -3.57 15.00 -13.32
C LEU A 326 -4.58 14.67 -14.45
N SER A 327 -4.63 13.43 -14.91
CA SER A 327 -5.60 13.00 -15.92
C SER A 327 -7.06 13.06 -15.43
N GLU A 328 -7.32 12.84 -14.14
CA GLU A 328 -8.66 12.98 -13.56
C GLU A 328 -9.06 14.46 -13.44
N ILE A 329 -8.11 15.33 -13.07
CA ILE A 329 -8.32 16.79 -13.07
C ILE A 329 -8.66 17.29 -14.47
N ILE A 330 -7.89 16.88 -15.48
CA ILE A 330 -8.15 17.25 -16.88
C ILE A 330 -9.51 16.72 -17.34
N ALA A 331 -9.84 15.47 -17.02
CA ALA A 331 -11.13 14.88 -17.39
C ALA A 331 -12.31 15.66 -16.79
N ALA A 332 -12.21 16.05 -15.51
CA ALA A 332 -13.21 16.85 -14.84
C ALA A 332 -13.37 18.24 -15.48
N VAL A 333 -12.26 18.90 -15.85
CA VAL A 333 -12.29 20.21 -16.53
C VAL A 333 -12.89 20.12 -17.93
N LEU A 334 -12.61 19.03 -18.67
CA LEU A 334 -13.18 18.80 -20.00
C LEU A 334 -14.63 18.30 -19.98
N GLY A 335 -15.14 17.90 -18.81
CA GLY A 335 -16.47 17.29 -18.69
C GLY A 335 -16.58 15.94 -19.39
N VAL A 336 -15.50 15.15 -19.41
CA VAL A 336 -15.50 13.79 -19.98
C VAL A 336 -15.44 12.73 -18.89
N ASP A 337 -16.13 11.61 -19.10
CA ASP A 337 -16.32 10.58 -18.07
C ASP A 337 -15.09 9.70 -17.80
N SER A 338 -14.06 9.76 -18.65
CA SER A 338 -12.89 8.89 -18.53
C SER A 338 -11.55 9.63 -18.65
N PRO A 339 -10.60 9.37 -17.73
CA PRO A 339 -9.23 9.89 -17.83
C PRO A 339 -8.42 9.25 -18.98
N SER A 340 -8.94 8.21 -19.63
CA SER A 340 -8.25 7.51 -20.72
C SER A 340 -8.52 8.08 -22.11
N THR A 341 -9.36 9.12 -22.24
CA THR A 341 -9.73 9.66 -23.56
C THR A 341 -8.56 10.36 -24.26
N GLN A 342 -8.56 10.36 -25.59
CA GLN A 342 -7.52 11.05 -26.38
C GLN A 342 -7.46 12.55 -26.10
N ALA A 343 -8.60 13.19 -25.81
CA ALA A 343 -8.65 14.61 -25.46
C ALA A 343 -7.89 14.91 -24.15
N VAL A 344 -8.07 14.05 -23.14
CA VAL A 344 -7.32 14.14 -21.88
C VAL A 344 -5.82 13.95 -22.12
N TRP A 345 -5.45 12.89 -22.86
CA TRP A 345 -4.04 12.58 -23.11
C TRP A 345 -3.33 13.64 -23.95
N LYS A 346 -4.00 14.27 -24.92
CA LYS A 346 -3.42 15.39 -25.67
C LYS A 346 -3.01 16.56 -24.77
N ILE A 347 -3.81 16.88 -23.75
CA ILE A 347 -3.48 17.94 -22.77
C ILE A 347 -2.43 17.44 -21.78
N TYR A 348 -2.58 16.20 -21.30
CA TYR A 348 -1.66 15.58 -20.36
C TYR A 348 -0.23 15.57 -20.91
N ASP A 349 -0.04 15.06 -22.14
CA ASP A 349 1.26 14.97 -22.81
C ASP A 349 1.89 16.36 -22.98
N ALA A 350 1.09 17.35 -23.40
CA ALA A 350 1.55 18.75 -23.50
C ALA A 350 2.04 19.31 -22.15
N LEU A 351 1.37 19.00 -21.03
CA LEU A 351 1.76 19.47 -19.69
C LEU A 351 3.04 18.81 -19.17
N ILE A 352 3.31 17.57 -19.57
CA ILE A 352 4.53 16.85 -19.17
C ILE A 352 5.67 16.99 -20.19
N GLY A 353 5.52 17.87 -21.19
CA GLY A 353 6.53 18.17 -22.20
C GLY A 353 6.78 16.99 -23.16
N ARG A 354 5.74 16.26 -23.53
CA ARG A 354 5.77 15.16 -24.51
C ARG A 354 5.01 15.47 -25.80
#